data_AF-Q0S297-F1
#
_entry.id   AF-Q0S297-F1
#
_cell.length_a   1.000
_cell.length_b   1.000
_cell.length_c   1.000
_cell.angle_alpha   90.00
_cell.angle_beta   90.00
_cell.angle_gamma   90.00
#
_symmetry.space_group_name_H-M   'P 1'
#
loop_
_entity.id
_entity.type
_entity.pdbx_description
1 polymer ?
#
loop_
_entity_poly.entity_id
_entity_poly.type
_entity_poly.pdbx_seq_one_letter_code
_entity_poly.pdbx_strand_id
1 'polypeptide(L)'
;MSVPGRATVTTAEYRRYINSPEWRRTRERYWSSKLPTDCYCCGRPRHPGMHLHHRTYKNLGAERLMDLVPVCAECHDEIHRLHRGDPRWKSKGLWYVTKHVRKTKRP
;
A
#
# COMPACT_ATOMS: atom_id res chain seq x y z
N MET A 1 2.72 -12.76 -10.76
CA MET A 1 2.86 -11.76 -9.69
C MET A 1 2.54 -12.47 -8.38
N SER A 2 3.55 -12.85 -7.61
CA SER A 2 3.35 -13.60 -6.37
C SER A 2 3.54 -12.62 -5.21
N VAL A 3 2.45 -12.32 -4.50
CA VAL A 3 2.46 -11.37 -3.39
C VAL A 3 3.06 -12.08 -2.17
N PRO A 4 4.22 -11.64 -1.62
CA PRO A 4 4.86 -12.38 -0.53
C PRO A 4 4.06 -12.26 0.77
N GLY A 5 3.62 -13.39 1.31
CA GLY A 5 2.85 -13.46 2.56
C GLY A 5 1.72 -14.48 2.57
N ARG A 6 1.92 -15.66 1.96
CA ARG A 6 1.15 -16.92 2.10
C ARG A 6 -0.35 -16.81 2.48
N ALA A 7 -1.08 -16.09 1.64
CA ALA A 7 -2.35 -16.51 1.06
C ALA A 7 -2.25 -16.04 -0.41
N THR A 8 -2.19 -16.97 -1.36
CA THR A 8 -2.00 -16.64 -2.78
C THR A 8 -3.27 -16.01 -3.33
N VAL A 9 -3.48 -14.73 -3.04
CA VAL A 9 -4.52 -13.95 -3.70
C VAL A 9 -4.08 -13.74 -5.14
N THR A 10 -4.86 -14.25 -6.08
CA THR A 10 -4.58 -14.03 -7.50
C THR A 10 -4.71 -12.54 -7.82
N THR A 11 -4.05 -12.09 -8.89
CA THR A 11 -4.20 -10.69 -9.35
C THR A 11 -5.66 -10.35 -9.66
N ALA A 12 -6.46 -11.33 -10.09
CA ALA A 12 -7.88 -11.15 -10.36
C ALA A 12 -8.70 -10.93 -9.07
N GLU A 13 -8.51 -11.76 -8.04
CA GLU A 13 -9.19 -11.62 -6.75
C GLU A 13 -8.82 -10.30 -6.07
N TYR A 14 -7.54 -9.93 -6.11
CA TYR A 14 -7.09 -8.64 -5.58
C TYR A 14 -7.75 -7.47 -6.31
N ARG A 15 -7.83 -7.53 -7.65
CA ARG A 15 -8.52 -6.51 -8.45
C ARG A 15 -10.01 -6.45 -8.14
N ARG A 16 -10.66 -7.59 -7.92
CA ARG A 16 -12.07 -7.62 -7.52
C ARG A 16 -12.25 -6.95 -6.16
N TYR A 17 -11.41 -7.30 -5.19
CA TYR A 17 -11.44 -6.75 -3.84
C TYR A 17 -11.17 -5.25 -3.81
N ILE A 18 -10.12 -4.75 -4.46
CA ILE A 18 -9.78 -3.33 -4.43
C ILE A 18 -10.83 -2.44 -5.12
N ASN A 19 -11.68 -3.03 -5.96
CA ASN A 19 -12.81 -2.36 -6.61
C ASN A 19 -14.15 -2.61 -5.89
N SER A 20 -14.14 -3.30 -4.75
CA SER A 20 -15.35 -3.71 -4.06
C SER A 20 -15.86 -2.65 -3.07
N PRO A 21 -17.17 -2.67 -2.73
CA PRO A 21 -17.72 -1.81 -1.69
C PRO A 21 -17.06 -2.02 -0.32
N GLU A 22 -16.62 -3.24 -0.01
CA GLU A 22 -15.93 -3.58 1.23
C GLU A 22 -14.62 -2.80 1.37
N TRP A 23 -13.79 -2.77 0.33
CA TRP A 23 -12.57 -1.97 0.34
C TRP A 23 -12.88 -0.48 0.48
N ARG A 24 -13.92 0.02 -0.20
CA ARG A 24 -14.35 1.41 -0.04
C ARG A 24 -14.67 1.75 1.42
N ARG A 25 -15.43 0.89 2.11
CA ARG A 25 -15.73 1.06 3.55
C ARG A 25 -14.47 0.99 4.40
N THR A 26 -13.53 0.09 4.10
CA THR A 26 -12.24 0.01 4.81
C THR A 26 -11.43 1.30 4.66
N ARG A 27 -11.39 1.90 3.46
CA ARG A 27 -10.74 3.20 3.24
C ARG A 27 -11.42 4.29 4.06
N GLU A 28 -12.74 4.39 4.00
CA GLU A 28 -13.51 5.40 4.75
C GLU A 28 -13.24 5.26 6.26
N ARG A 29 -13.26 4.04 6.81
CA ARG A 29 -12.90 3.76 8.20
C ARG A 29 -11.47 4.19 8.55
N TYR A 30 -10.49 3.94 7.68
CA TYR A 30 -9.13 4.40 7.89
C TYR A 30 -9.08 5.93 7.99
N TRP A 31 -9.69 6.60 7.03
CA TRP A 31 -9.67 8.06 6.92
C TRP A 31 -10.46 8.79 8.00
N SER A 32 -11.43 8.13 8.62
CA SER A 32 -12.18 8.62 9.79
C SER A 32 -11.54 8.21 11.13
N SER A 33 -10.46 7.44 11.11
CA SER A 33 -9.76 7.02 12.34
C SER A 33 -8.76 8.08 12.82
N LYS A 34 -8.20 7.86 14.01
CA LYS A 34 -7.09 8.66 14.56
C LYS A 34 -5.70 8.23 14.05
N LEU A 35 -5.65 7.38 13.02
CA LEU A 35 -4.38 6.91 12.46
C LEU A 35 -3.67 8.03 11.70
N PRO A 36 -2.33 7.91 11.52
CA PRO A 36 -1.57 8.86 10.71
C PRO A 36 -2.18 9.01 9.31
N THR A 37 -2.31 10.24 8.86
CA THR A 37 -2.85 10.55 7.52
C THR A 37 -1.80 11.08 6.56
N ASP A 38 -0.62 11.46 7.05
CA ASP A 38 0.49 11.96 6.25
C ASP A 38 1.24 10.84 5.55
N CYS A 39 1.80 11.15 4.37
CA CYS A 39 2.43 10.16 3.51
C CYS A 39 3.54 9.43 4.28
N TYR A 40 3.42 8.11 4.37
CA TYR A 40 4.40 7.29 5.08
C TYR A 40 5.82 7.43 4.51
N CYS A 41 5.94 7.69 3.20
CA CYS A 41 7.22 7.80 2.50
C CYS A 41 7.85 9.18 2.61
N CYS A 42 7.13 10.25 2.24
CA CYS A 42 7.69 11.60 2.13
C CYS A 42 7.19 12.58 3.21
N GLY A 43 6.23 12.18 4.05
CA GLY A 43 5.67 13.05 5.09
C GLY A 43 4.73 14.15 4.59
N ARG A 44 4.43 14.22 3.29
CA ARG A 44 3.45 15.19 2.76
C ARG A 44 2.08 15.00 3.45
N PRO A 45 1.37 16.09 3.80
CA PRO A 45 0.06 16.00 4.43
C PRO A 45 -0.98 15.36 3.51
N ARG A 46 -2.06 14.87 4.12
CA ARG A 46 -3.19 14.28 3.41
C ARG A 46 -3.78 15.27 2.40
N HIS A 47 -4.00 14.78 1.17
CA HIS A 47 -4.63 15.53 0.09
C HIS A 47 -5.55 14.62 -0.73
N PRO A 48 -6.46 15.18 -1.55
CA PRO A 48 -7.25 14.40 -2.50
C PRO A 48 -6.37 13.55 -3.41
N GLY A 49 -6.75 12.28 -3.62
CA GLY A 49 -5.95 11.34 -4.41
C GLY A 49 -4.92 10.54 -3.60
N MET A 50 -4.88 10.69 -2.28
CA MET A 50 -4.03 9.85 -1.45
C MET A 50 -4.50 8.39 -1.40
N HIS A 51 -3.55 7.45 -1.50
CA HIS A 51 -3.81 6.02 -1.53
C HIS A 51 -3.45 5.34 -0.21
N LEU A 52 -4.06 4.19 0.04
CA LEU A 52 -3.68 3.30 1.14
C LEU A 52 -2.89 2.10 0.59
N HIS A 53 -1.68 1.94 1.08
CA HIS A 53 -0.79 0.85 0.71
C HIS A 53 -0.79 -0.23 1.80
N HIS A 54 -0.82 -1.50 1.37
CA HIS A 54 -0.84 -2.64 2.26
C HIS A 54 0.58 -2.95 2.74
N ARG A 55 0.78 -3.00 4.06
CA ARG A 55 2.01 -3.49 4.70
C ARG A 55 2.12 -5.01 4.60
N THR A 56 0.96 -5.67 4.60
CA THR A 56 0.80 -7.12 4.55
C THR A 56 -0.50 -7.45 3.85
N TYR A 57 -0.51 -8.57 3.12
CA TYR A 57 -1.69 -9.11 2.45
C TYR A 57 -2.28 -10.31 3.19
N LYS A 58 -1.74 -10.66 4.37
CA LYS A 58 -2.14 -11.84 5.15
C LYS A 58 -3.63 -11.83 5.54
N ASN A 59 -4.20 -10.66 5.74
CA ASN A 59 -5.58 -10.47 6.18
C ASN A 59 -6.46 -9.87 5.07
N LEU A 60 -6.17 -10.13 3.78
CA LEU A 60 -6.90 -9.46 2.71
C LEU A 60 -8.42 -9.69 2.83
N GLY A 61 -9.21 -8.61 2.80
CA GLY A 61 -10.65 -8.66 3.04
C GLY A 61 -11.09 -8.55 4.51
N ALA A 62 -10.15 -8.69 5.44
CA ALA A 62 -10.32 -8.51 6.88
C ALA A 62 -9.16 -7.70 7.47
N GLU A 63 -8.59 -6.77 6.70
CA GLU A 63 -7.37 -6.08 7.14
C GLU A 63 -7.63 -5.24 8.39
N ARG A 64 -6.65 -5.21 9.28
CA ARG A 64 -6.64 -4.22 10.35
C ARG A 64 -6.28 -2.88 9.71
N LEU A 65 -6.85 -1.79 10.23
CA LEU A 65 -6.49 -0.45 9.73
C LEU A 65 -4.96 -0.20 9.84
N MET A 66 -4.29 -0.78 10.83
CA MET A 66 -2.82 -0.71 11.01
C MET A 66 -2.00 -1.48 9.95
N ASP A 67 -2.65 -2.38 9.19
CA ASP A 67 -2.04 -3.06 8.04
C ASP A 67 -1.97 -2.14 6.82
N LEU A 68 -2.56 -0.94 6.89
CA LEU A 68 -2.58 0.07 5.85
C LEU A 68 -1.73 1.28 6.24
N VAL A 69 -1.06 1.87 5.25
CA VAL A 69 -0.34 3.14 5.40
C VAL A 69 -0.74 4.10 4.28
N PRO A 70 -0.86 5.40 4.56
CA PRO A 70 -1.24 6.37 3.56
C PRO A 70 0.00 6.74 2.74
N VAL A 71 -0.18 6.87 1.43
CA VAL A 71 0.90 7.18 0.49
C VAL A 71 0.35 8.11 -0.58
N CYS A 72 1.08 9.19 -0.89
CA CYS A 72 0.72 10.07 -2.00
C CYS A 72 0.89 9.36 -3.34
N ALA A 73 0.23 9.86 -4.38
CA ALA A 73 0.30 9.30 -5.74
C ALA A 73 1.76 9.18 -6.23
N GLU A 74 2.57 10.23 -6.06
CA GLU A 74 3.99 10.23 -6.46
C GLU A 74 4.79 9.07 -5.83
N CYS A 75 4.65 8.88 -4.51
CA CYS A 75 5.36 7.83 -3.80
C CYS A 75 4.79 6.45 -4.15
N HIS A 76 3.48 6.34 -4.36
CA HIS A 76 2.84 5.10 -4.80
C HIS A 76 3.39 4.66 -6.16
N ASP A 77 3.47 5.56 -7.13
CA ASP A 77 3.98 5.25 -8.47
C ASP A 77 5.46 4.90 -8.43
N GLU A 78 6.24 5.59 -7.60
CA GLU A 78 7.65 5.28 -7.40
C GLU A 78 7.89 3.88 -6.83
N ILE A 79 7.08 3.47 -5.84
CA ILE A 79 7.13 2.10 -5.28
C ILE A 79 6.88 1.08 -6.40
N HIS A 80 5.84 1.28 -7.20
CA HIS A 80 5.50 0.37 -8.29
C HIS A 80 6.56 0.35 -9.39
N ARG A 81 7.12 1.52 -9.73
CA ARG A 81 8.19 1.67 -10.71
C ARG A 81 9.44 0.90 -10.27
N LEU A 82 9.88 1.05 -9.02
CA LEU A 82 11.03 0.32 -8.48
C LEU A 82 10.77 -1.19 -8.44
N HIS A 83 9.59 -1.61 -7.98
CA HIS A 83 9.24 -3.03 -7.91
C HIS A 83 9.17 -3.70 -9.30
N ARG A 84 8.74 -2.97 -10.34
CA ARG A 84 8.62 -3.50 -11.71
C ARG A 84 9.91 -3.37 -12.52
N GLY A 85 10.65 -2.27 -12.35
CA GLY A 85 11.77 -1.88 -13.21
C GLY A 85 13.14 -2.38 -12.77
N ASP A 86 13.34 -2.70 -11.49
CA ASP A 86 14.64 -3.13 -10.97
C ASP A 86 14.61 -4.62 -10.56
N PRO A 87 15.45 -5.48 -11.20
CA PRO A 87 15.58 -6.89 -10.86
C PRO A 87 15.85 -7.16 -9.37
N ARG A 88 16.51 -6.24 -8.66
CA ARG A 88 16.82 -6.33 -7.23
C ARG A 88 15.55 -6.33 -6.37
N TRP A 89 14.50 -5.66 -6.83
CA TRP A 89 13.24 -5.50 -6.11
C TRP A 89 12.13 -6.40 -6.61
N LYS A 90 12.25 -6.96 -7.82
CA LYS A 90 11.24 -7.82 -8.46
C LYS A 90 10.90 -9.08 -7.66
N SER A 91 11.85 -9.61 -6.89
CA SER A 91 11.67 -10.76 -6.00
C SER A 91 11.27 -10.38 -4.58
N LYS A 92 11.22 -9.09 -4.25
CA LYS A 92 10.87 -8.56 -2.93
C LYS A 92 9.40 -8.11 -2.92
N GLY A 93 8.76 -8.16 -1.76
CA GLY A 93 7.39 -7.68 -1.63
C GLY A 93 7.30 -6.15 -1.73
N LEU A 94 6.17 -5.63 -2.22
CA LEU A 94 5.90 -4.19 -2.31
C LEU A 94 6.21 -3.43 -1.00
N TRP A 95 5.89 -4.03 0.16
CA TRP A 95 6.21 -3.43 1.47
C TRP A 95 7.71 -3.18 1.69
N TYR A 96 8.60 -4.05 1.18
CA TYR A 96 10.04 -3.82 1.27
C TYR A 96 10.47 -2.61 0.45
N VAL A 97 9.90 -2.46 -0.75
CA VAL A 97 10.14 -1.31 -1.62
C VAL A 97 9.60 -0.02 -0.99
N THR A 98 8.40 -0.06 -0.40
CA THR A 98 7.81 1.06 0.35
C THR A 98 8.72 1.55 1.48
N LYS A 99 9.31 0.63 2.26
CA LYS A 99 10.29 0.98 3.29
C LYS A 99 11.56 1.60 2.70
N HIS A 100 12.01 1.11 1.54
CA HIS A 100 13.16 1.67 0.84
C HIS A 100 12.86 3.11 0.38
N VAL A 101 11.75 3.34 -0.32
CA VAL A 101 11.33 4.69 -0.76
C VAL A 101 11.20 5.65 0.42
N ARG A 102 10.65 5.20 1.56
CA ARG A 102 10.62 6.00 2.79
C ARG A 102 12.02 6.40 3.24
N LYS A 103 12.99 5.48 3.27
CA LYS A 103 14.37 5.79 3.68
C LYS A 103 15.04 6.80 2.75
N THR A 104 14.69 6.79 1.47
CA THR A 104 15.28 7.70 0.47
C THR A 104 14.64 9.09 0.49
N LYS A 105 13.34 9.19 0.79
CA LYS A 105 12.59 10.47 0.69
C LYS A 105 12.38 11.19 2.01
N ARG A 106 12.44 10.48 3.13
CA ARG A 106 12.21 11.09 4.43
C ARG A 106 13.53 11.73 4.89
N PRO A 107 13.54 13.03 5.20
CA PRO A 107 14.71 13.71 5.74
C PRO A 107 15.13 13.11 7.10
#